data_AF-A0A662KIJ6-F1
#
_entry.id   AF-A0A662KIJ6-F1
#
_cell.length_a   1.000
_cell.length_b   1.000
_cell.length_c   1.000
_cell.angle_alpha   90.00
_cell.angle_beta   90.00
_cell.angle_gamma   90.00
#
_symmetry.space_group_name_H-M   'P 1'
#
loop_
_entity.id
_entity.type
_entity.pdbx_description
1 polymer ?
#
loop_
_entity_poly.entity_id
_entity_poly.type
_entity_poly.pdbx_seq_one_letter_code
_entity_poly.pdbx_strand_id
1 'polypeptide(L)' 'MYDVSTTIQCDRCNYETTRKFERGDYIFKEVGSCPKCKGNLFISSIYREVKEKKRKSFFASSI' A
#
# COMPACT_ATOMS: atom_id res chain seq x y z
N MET A 1 1.47 -5.48 16.91
CA MET A 1 2.12 -5.67 15.59
C MET A 1 1.64 -4.55 14.69
N TYR A 2 2.56 -3.81 14.09
CA TYR A 2 2.21 -2.69 13.20
C TYR A 2 2.11 -3.20 11.77
N ASP A 3 1.01 -2.90 11.10
CA ASP A 3 0.86 -3.18 9.67
C ASP A 3 1.60 -2.10 8.90
N VAL A 4 2.59 -2.49 8.11
CA VAL A 4 3.39 -1.60 7.26
C VAL A 4 3.13 -1.97 5.81
N SER A 5 2.82 -0.97 5.01
CA SER A 5 2.48 -1.11 3.60
C SER A 5 3.48 -0.35 2.74
N THR A 6 3.68 -0.86 1.53
CA THR A 6 4.59 -0.34 0.53
C THR A 6 3.83 -0.05 -0.74
N THR A 7 3.94 1.19 -1.22
CA THR A 7 3.37 1.63 -2.49
C THR A 7 4.44 1.56 -3.58
N ILE A 8 4.07 0.94 -4.70
CA ILE A 8 4.85 0.87 -5.93
C ILE A 8 4.15 1.73 -6.98
N GLN A 9 4.91 2.61 -7.63
CA GLN A 9 4.42 3.54 -8.64
C GLN A 9 5.22 3.43 -9.94
N CYS A 10 4.58 3.68 -11.07
CA CYS A 10 5.25 3.82 -12.36
C CYS A 10 5.79 5.25 -12.54
N ASP A 11 6.98 5.34 -13.13
CA ASP A 11 7.63 6.58 -13.52
C ASP A 11 7.02 7.28 -14.74
N ARG A 12 6.31 6.54 -15.60
CA ARG A 12 5.77 7.05 -16.88
C ARG A 12 4.26 7.22 -16.93
N CYS A 13 3.50 6.58 -16.04
CA CYS A 13 2.04 6.68 -16.05
C CYS A 13 1.46 6.55 -14.63
N ASN A 14 0.15 6.73 -14.50
CA ASN A 14 -0.55 6.72 -13.21
C ASN A 14 -0.84 5.29 -12.70
N TYR A 15 0.03 4.32 -13.00
CA TYR A 15 -0.08 2.99 -12.42
C TYR A 15 0.52 2.99 -11.02
N GLU A 16 -0.25 2.51 -10.06
CA GLU A 16 0.15 2.36 -8.67
C GLU A 16 -0.44 1.06 -8.11
N THR A 17 0.28 0.41 -7.21
CA THR A 17 -0.21 -0.72 -6.44
C THR A 17 0.40 -0.73 -5.04
N THR A 18 -0.35 -1.25 -4.07
CA THR A 18 0.08 -1.34 -2.67
C THR A 18 0.17 -2.80 -2.26
N ARG A 19 1.23 -3.15 -1.54
CA ARG A 19 1.43 -4.48 -0.93
C ARG A 19 1.94 -4.36 0.50
N LYS A 20 1.91 -5.48 1.23
CA LYS A 20 2.57 -5.58 2.54
C LYS A 20 4.06 -5.31 2.38
N PHE A 21 4.64 -4.60 3.33
CA PHE A 21 6.07 -4.39 3.41
C PHE A 21 6.83 -5.72 3.48
N GLU A 22 7.89 -5.84 2.69
CA GLU A 22 8.83 -6.95 2.74
C GLU A 22 10.22 -6.48 3.15
N ARG A 23 10.99 -7.35 3.81
CA ARG A 23 12.37 -7.03 4.17
C ARG A 23 13.18 -6.73 2.92
N GLY A 24 13.87 -5.59 2.92
CA GLY A 24 14.66 -5.11 1.79
C GLY A 24 13.91 -4.14 0.88
N ASP A 25 12.70 -3.70 1.23
CA ASP A 25 12.06 -2.55 0.60
C ASP A 25 12.66 -1.24 1.09
N TYR A 26 12.93 -0.32 0.14
CA TYR A 26 13.41 1.02 0.39
C TYR A 26 12.86 1.97 -0.69
N ILE A 27 12.75 3.26 -0.38
CA ILE A 27 12.22 4.27 -1.31
C ILE A 27 13.11 4.37 -2.55
N PHE A 28 12.49 4.47 -3.73
CA PHE A 28 13.12 4.46 -5.05
C PHE A 28 13.78 3.15 -5.47
N LYS A 29 13.59 2.05 -4.73
CA LYS A 29 13.95 0.71 -5.23
C LYS A 29 13.16 0.39 -6.50
N GLU A 30 13.86 0.05 -7.58
CA GLU A 30 13.23 -0.48 -8.79
C GLU A 30 12.74 -1.91 -8.55
N VAL A 31 11.50 -2.21 -8.93
CA VAL A 31 10.82 -3.49 -8.63
C VAL A 31 10.30 -4.22 -9.86
N GLY A 32 10.48 -3.65 -11.06
CA GLY A 32 10.16 -4.31 -12.33
C GLY A 32 9.50 -3.37 -13.33
N SER A 33 8.80 -3.95 -14.31
CA SER A 33 8.17 -3.20 -15.40
C SER A 33 6.67 -3.03 -15.23
N CYS A 34 6.17 -1.86 -15.59
CA CYS A 34 4.76 -1.49 -15.52
C CYS A 34 3.93 -2.32 -16.51
N PRO A 35 2.84 -2.99 -16.06
CA PRO A 35 2.03 -3.83 -16.94
C PRO A 35 1.23 -3.03 -17.97
N LYS A 36 1.04 -1.71 -17.75
CA LYS A 36 0.24 -0.85 -18.64
C LYS A 36 1.07 -0.21 -19.76
N CYS A 37 2.25 0.32 -19.43
CA CYS A 37 3.06 1.10 -20.38
C CYS A 37 4.49 0.59 -20.55
N LYS A 38 4.88 -0.53 -19.90
CA LYS A 38 6.24 -1.08 -19.90
C LYS A 38 7.32 -0.16 -19.29
N GLY A 39 6.91 0.85 -18.51
CA GLY A 39 7.84 1.77 -17.79
C GLY A 39 8.45 1.13 -16.56
N ASN A 40 9.29 1.85 -15.84
CA ASN A 40 9.91 1.31 -14.63
C ASN A 40 8.97 1.51 -13.44
N LEU A 41 8.85 0.47 -12.61
CA LEU A 41 8.15 0.53 -11.34
C LEU A 41 9.16 0.72 -10.22
N PHE A 42 8.86 1.64 -9.30
CA PHE A 42 9.68 1.87 -8.13
C PHE A 42 8.84 2.03 -6.87
N ILE A 43 9.43 1.77 -5.71
CA ILE A 43 8.77 1.99 -4.42
C ILE A 43 8.70 3.49 -4.14
N SER A 44 7.50 4.07 -4.13
CA SER A 44 7.29 5.50 -3.89
C SER A 44 7.01 5.84 -2.43
N SER A 45 6.52 4.89 -1.62
CA SER A 45 6.20 5.12 -0.22
C SER A 45 6.26 3.84 0.62
N ILE A 46 6.67 3.97 1.88
CA ILE A 46 6.62 2.93 2.91
C ILE A 46 6.03 3.59 4.15
N TYR A 47 4.90 3.08 4.65
CA TYR A 47 4.16 3.73 5.73
C TYR A 47 3.46 2.71 6.62
N ARG A 48 3.24 3.11 7.86
CA ARG A 48 2.43 2.35 8.80
C ARG A 48 0.96 2.64 8.57
N GLU A 49 0.13 1.60 8.50
CA GLU A 49 -1.31 1.76 8.45
C GLU A 49 -1.88 2.12 9.84
N VAL A 50 -2.75 3.13 9.86
CA VAL A 50 -3.52 3.49 11.05
C VAL A 50 -4.87 2.78 10.95
N LYS A 51 -5.04 1.70 11.70
CA LYS A 51 -6.35 1.06 11.85
C LYS A 51 -7.22 1.90 12.77
N GLU A 52 -8.18 2.63 12.20
CA GLU A 52 -9.29 3.22 12.94
C GLU A 52 -9.97 2.10 13.75
N LYS A 53 -10.02 2.25 15.09
CA LYS A 53 -10.81 1.33 15.93
C LYS A 53 -12.27 1.53 15.57
N LYS A 54 -12.85 0.64 14.75
CA LYS A 54 -14.30 0.60 14.55
C LYS A 54 -14.98 0.53 15.93
N ARG A 55 -15.61 1.62 16.36
CA ARG A 55 -16.54 1.60 17.50
C ARG A 55 -17.65 0.64 17.11
N LYS A 56 -17.70 -0.55 17.73
CA LYS A 56 -18.84 -1.46 17.58
C LYS A 56 -20.07 -0.70 18.10
N SER A 57 -20.88 -0.15 17.20
CA SER A 57 -22.20 0.33 17.54
C SER A 57 -23.04 -0.91 17.87
N PHE A 58 -23.04 -1.28 19.14
CA PHE A 58 -24.08 -2.10 19.74
C PHE A 58 -25.39 -1.30 19.69
N PHE A 59 -26.02 -1.22 18.52
CA PHE A 59 -27.45 -0.98 18.50
C PHE A 59 -28.10 -2.35 18.67
N ALA A 60 -28.57 -2.53 19.90
CA ALA A 60 -29.24 -3.71 20.38
C ALA A 60 -30.38 -4.09 19.44
N SER A 61 -30.47 -5.38 19.14
CA SER A 61 -31.75 -6.04 18.94
C SER A 61 -32.71 -5.66 20.08
N SER A 62 -33.99 -5.54 19.74
CA SER A 62 -35.14 -5.26 20.61
C SER A 62 -35.55 -3.79 20.69
N ILE A 63 -36.53 -3.40 19.87
CA ILE A 63 -37.96 -3.26 20.23
C ILE A 63 -38.78 -3.50 18.96
#